data_AF-A0A8C6XCB4-F1
#
_entry.id   AF-A0A8C6XCB4-F1
#
_cell.length_a   1.000
_cell.length_b   1.000
_cell.length_c   1.000
_cell.angle_alpha   90.00
_cell.angle_beta   90.00
_cell.angle_gamma   90.00
#
_symmetry.space_group_name_H-M   'P 1'
#
loop_
_entity.id
_entity.type
_entity.pdbx_description
1 polymer ?
#
loop_
_entity_poly.entity_id
_entity_poly.type
_entity_poly.pdbx_seq_one_letter_code
_entity_poly.pdbx_strand_id
1 'polypeptide(L)'
;MALTAVCRRLSTVLRVTGASRGGAAASASRGIIGDWPKKSTEVKICPCSVLLHTSVSRKGLEEFFDNPKNWGKEVKSGDSWTVEQLRGKSSDDLHKLWYVLLKERNMLLTLEQESKRQSQKMPSPERLEKVIKSMERMDQVIQEREDALRLLQTGQEKEWPGNGDT
;
A
#
# COMPACT_ATOMS: atom_id res chain seq x y z
N MET A 1 11.08 6.08 49.46
CA MET A 1 11.52 4.73 49.87
C MET A 1 10.29 3.84 49.94
N ALA A 2 10.26 2.79 49.12
CA ALA A 2 9.25 1.71 49.02
C ALA A 2 7.84 2.11 48.54
N LEU A 3 7.03 1.35 47.78
CA LEU A 3 7.03 0.09 47.01
C LEU A 3 5.63 0.17 46.30
N THR A 4 5.35 -0.20 45.05
CA THR A 4 5.18 -1.56 44.49
C THR A 4 4.67 -1.43 43.05
N ALA A 5 5.16 -2.29 42.18
CA ALA A 5 4.70 -2.51 40.81
C ALA A 5 3.35 -3.22 40.75
N VAL A 6 2.51 -2.88 39.76
CA VAL A 6 1.30 -3.64 39.41
C VAL A 6 1.50 -4.27 38.04
N CYS A 7 1.74 -5.58 38.05
CA CYS A 7 1.79 -6.44 36.88
C CYS A 7 0.45 -7.18 36.79
N ARG A 8 -0.27 -7.07 35.66
CA ARG A 8 -1.41 -7.96 35.36
C ARG A 8 -1.25 -8.54 33.96
N ARG A 9 -0.78 -9.78 33.90
CA ARG A 9 -0.97 -10.72 32.80
C ARG A 9 -2.16 -11.60 33.15
N LEU A 10 -3.11 -11.76 32.24
CA LEU A 10 -4.09 -12.84 32.28
C LEU A 10 -4.12 -13.50 30.91
N SER A 11 -3.69 -14.76 30.87
CA SER A 11 -3.86 -15.68 29.76
C SER A 11 -4.81 -16.76 30.25
N THR A 12 -5.91 -16.99 29.54
CA THR A 12 -6.81 -18.12 29.83
C THR A 12 -7.01 -18.93 28.56
N VAL A 13 -6.48 -20.14 28.59
CA VAL A 13 -6.68 -21.21 27.61
C VAL A 13 -7.90 -22.02 28.05
N LEU A 14 -8.84 -22.26 27.15
CA LEU A 14 -9.94 -23.20 27.37
C LEU A 14 -9.87 -24.31 26.32
N ARG A 15 -9.63 -25.53 26.80
CA ARG A 15 -9.60 -26.79 26.06
C ARG A 15 -10.75 -27.62 26.63
N VAL A 16 -11.71 -28.01 25.80
CA VAL A 16 -12.81 -28.90 26.19
C VAL A 16 -12.68 -30.21 25.41
N THR A 17 -12.67 -31.31 26.16
CA THR A 17 -12.64 -32.69 25.67
C THR A 17 -13.85 -33.46 26.21
N GLY A 18 -14.35 -34.40 25.39
CA GLY A 18 -15.22 -35.52 25.78
C GLY A 18 -16.72 -35.25 25.57
N ALA A 19 -17.58 -36.22 25.23
CA ALA A 19 -17.43 -37.67 25.16
C ALA A 19 -18.61 -38.29 24.35
N SER A 20 -18.42 -39.54 23.92
CA SER A 20 -19.35 -40.39 23.17
C SER A 20 -20.52 -40.97 23.99
N ARG A 21 -21.58 -41.39 23.29
CA ARG A 21 -22.46 -42.58 23.49
C ARG A 21 -23.65 -42.41 22.52
N GLY A 22 -24.12 -43.34 21.68
CA GLY A 22 -24.16 -44.81 21.69
C GLY A 22 -25.63 -45.27 21.88
N GLY A 23 -26.28 -45.86 20.85
CA GLY A 23 -27.54 -46.62 21.01
C GLY A 23 -28.56 -46.56 19.86
N ALA A 24 -28.87 -47.72 19.27
CA ALA A 24 -29.90 -48.03 18.24
C ALA A 24 -31.35 -48.06 18.82
N ALA A 25 -32.49 -48.23 18.12
CA ALA A 25 -32.84 -48.94 16.88
C ALA A 25 -34.26 -48.59 16.33
N ALA A 26 -34.45 -48.89 15.03
CA ALA A 26 -35.62 -49.40 14.28
C ALA A 26 -37.01 -48.71 14.27
N SER A 27 -37.50 -48.38 13.05
CA SER A 27 -38.68 -49.03 12.42
C SER A 27 -38.85 -48.56 10.96
N ALA A 28 -39.41 -49.42 10.12
CA ALA A 28 -39.40 -49.36 8.66
C ALA A 28 -40.68 -48.79 8.03
N SER A 29 -40.56 -48.16 6.86
CA SER A 29 -41.55 -48.28 5.78
C SER A 29 -40.95 -47.84 4.43
N ARG A 30 -41.45 -48.50 3.38
CA ARG A 30 -40.90 -48.63 2.02
C ARG A 30 -41.27 -47.46 1.08
N GLY A 31 -40.45 -47.24 0.05
CA GLY A 31 -40.77 -46.45 -1.16
C GLY A 31 -39.51 -46.15 -1.97
N ILE A 32 -39.05 -47.06 -2.84
CA ILE A 32 -39.17 -47.03 -4.32
C ILE A 32 -38.38 -45.90 -5.02
N ILE A 33 -37.22 -46.33 -5.55
CA ILE A 33 -36.59 -46.04 -6.87
C ILE A 33 -36.36 -44.58 -7.29
N GLY A 34 -35.08 -44.28 -7.50
CA GLY A 34 -34.61 -43.14 -8.29
C GLY A 34 -33.09 -43.09 -8.36
N ASP A 35 -32.47 -44.08 -9.03
CA ASP A 35 -31.04 -44.09 -9.36
C ASP A 35 -30.66 -42.81 -10.11
N TRP A 36 -29.75 -42.03 -9.54
CA TRP A 36 -29.09 -40.92 -10.22
C TRP A 36 -27.79 -41.43 -10.86
N PRO A 37 -27.63 -41.36 -12.20
CA PRO A 37 -26.44 -41.87 -12.84
C PRO A 37 -25.23 -40.97 -12.55
N LYS A 38 -24.33 -41.47 -11.71
CA LYS A 38 -22.95 -40.99 -11.59
C LYS A 38 -22.23 -41.23 -12.91
N LYS A 39 -22.14 -40.20 -13.75
CA LYS A 39 -21.11 -40.12 -14.79
C LYS A 39 -20.20 -38.93 -14.48
N SER A 40 -19.06 -39.24 -13.90
CA SER A 40 -17.94 -38.33 -13.75
C SER A 40 -17.31 -38.11 -15.13
N THR A 41 -17.67 -37.02 -15.79
CA THR A 41 -16.88 -36.53 -16.92
C THR A 41 -15.71 -35.75 -16.34
N GLU A 42 -14.52 -36.34 -16.43
CA GLU A 42 -13.26 -35.73 -16.02
C GLU A 42 -12.99 -34.50 -16.89
N VAL A 43 -13.32 -33.32 -16.38
CA VAL A 43 -12.95 -32.05 -17.01
C VAL A 43 -11.47 -31.84 -16.75
N LYS A 44 -10.65 -32.13 -17.77
CA LYS A 44 -9.24 -31.69 -17.79
C LYS A 44 -9.21 -30.17 -17.89
N ILE A 45 -9.15 -29.53 -16.73
CA ILE A 45 -8.83 -28.11 -16.61
C ILE A 45 -7.36 -27.97 -17.02
N CYS A 46 -7.11 -27.43 -18.20
CA CYS A 46 -5.79 -26.92 -18.53
C CYS A 46 -5.50 -25.76 -17.57
N PRO A 47 -4.45 -25.82 -16.73
CA PRO A 47 -3.98 -24.63 -16.08
C PRO A 47 -3.34 -23.80 -17.19
N CYS A 48 -4.12 -22.92 -17.81
CA CYS A 48 -3.54 -21.70 -18.35
C CYS A 48 -2.93 -21.03 -17.13
N SER A 49 -1.62 -21.14 -16.98
CA SER A 49 -0.83 -20.40 -16.00
C SER A 49 -0.92 -18.93 -16.35
N VAL A 50 -2.06 -18.33 -16.01
CA VAL A 50 -2.20 -16.90 -15.86
C VAL A 50 -1.18 -16.57 -14.78
N LEU A 51 -0.12 -15.87 -15.17
CA LEU A 51 0.78 -15.22 -14.24
C LEU A 51 -0.09 -14.31 -13.38
N LEU A 52 -0.54 -14.81 -12.23
CA LEU A 52 -1.15 -13.99 -11.21
C LEU A 52 -0.03 -13.06 -10.75
N HIS A 53 -0.04 -11.87 -11.32
CA HIS A 53 0.73 -10.74 -10.81
C HIS A 53 0.34 -10.63 -9.34
N THR A 54 1.18 -11.13 -8.44
CA THR A 54 0.94 -11.04 -7.00
C THR A 54 0.92 -9.56 -6.68
N SER A 55 -0.28 -8.98 -6.57
CA SER A 55 -0.41 -7.60 -6.17
C SER A 55 0.25 -7.47 -4.81
N VAL A 56 1.22 -6.55 -4.72
CA VAL A 56 1.90 -6.22 -3.47
C VAL A 56 0.85 -6.06 -2.37
N SER A 57 1.05 -6.71 -1.22
CA SER A 57 0.14 -6.64 -0.08
C SER A 57 -0.17 -5.18 0.26
N ARG A 58 -1.42 -4.76 0.02
CA ARG A 58 -1.87 -3.41 0.38
C ARG A 58 -1.99 -3.34 1.89
N LYS A 59 -1.13 -2.56 2.55
CA LYS A 59 -1.17 -2.44 4.01
C LYS A 59 -2.26 -1.47 4.49
N GLY A 60 -3.00 -0.87 3.55
CA GLY A 60 -4.17 -0.04 3.84
C GLY A 60 -3.77 1.21 4.62
N LEU A 61 -4.34 1.38 5.82
CA LEU A 61 -4.04 2.53 6.68
C LEU A 61 -2.64 2.50 7.29
N GLU A 62 -1.99 1.34 7.34
CA GLU A 62 -0.63 1.24 7.88
C GLU A 62 0.40 2.01 7.03
N GLU A 63 0.09 2.29 5.75
CA GLU A 63 0.99 3.06 4.87
C GLU A 63 1.07 4.55 5.24
N PHE A 64 0.16 5.05 6.08
CA PHE A 64 0.20 6.42 6.60
C PHE A 64 1.13 6.60 7.80
N PHE A 65 1.70 5.51 8.32
CA PHE A 65 2.59 5.54 9.48
C PHE A 65 3.94 4.92 9.14
N ASP A 66 5.01 5.45 9.74
CA ASP A 66 6.32 4.80 9.62
C ASP A 66 6.33 3.48 10.41
N ASN A 67 7.30 2.64 10.09
CA ASN A 67 7.55 1.37 10.75
C ASN A 67 7.57 1.56 12.28
N PRO A 68 6.88 0.70 13.05
CA PRO A 68 6.82 0.84 14.52
C PRO A 68 8.18 0.87 15.22
N LYS A 69 9.23 0.33 14.57
CA LYS A 69 10.61 0.34 15.07
C LYS A 69 11.26 1.73 15.07
N ASN A 70 10.76 2.63 14.23
CA ASN A 70 11.28 3.98 14.01
C ASN A 70 10.56 5.05 14.85
N TRP A 71 9.52 4.69 15.60
CA TRP A 71 8.79 5.66 16.41
C TRP A 71 9.69 6.33 17.46
N GLY A 72 9.60 7.66 17.52
CA GLY A 72 10.36 8.49 18.45
C GLY A 72 11.87 8.58 18.18
N LYS A 73 12.35 8.07 17.03
CA LYS A 73 13.76 8.13 16.64
C LYS A 73 13.96 8.98 15.41
N GLU A 74 15.13 9.60 15.31
CA GLU A 74 15.56 10.27 14.09
C GLU A 74 15.91 9.22 13.02
N VAL A 75 15.25 9.31 11.86
CA VAL A 75 15.42 8.35 10.77
C VAL A 75 16.39 8.92 9.74
N LYS A 76 17.52 8.22 9.55
CA LYS A 76 18.47 8.56 8.49
C LYS A 76 17.81 8.41 7.13
N SER A 77 17.77 9.51 6.38
CA SER A 77 17.15 9.58 5.06
C SER A 77 18.20 9.83 3.99
N GLY A 78 18.03 9.20 2.82
CA GLY A 78 18.89 9.43 1.66
C GLY A 78 18.77 10.84 1.09
N ASP A 79 19.40 11.05 -0.06
CA ASP A 79 19.33 12.32 -0.78
C ASP A 79 18.07 12.42 -1.64
N SER A 80 17.69 13.66 -1.97
CA SER A 80 16.61 13.95 -2.91
C SER A 80 16.98 13.55 -4.34
N TRP A 81 15.99 13.18 -5.15
CA TRP A 81 16.18 12.89 -6.58
C TRP A 81 16.70 14.10 -7.34
N THR A 82 17.74 13.92 -8.16
CA THR A 82 18.26 14.98 -9.03
C THR A 82 17.55 14.97 -10.39
N VAL A 83 17.48 16.14 -11.05
CA VAL A 83 16.84 16.29 -12.38
C VAL A 83 17.48 15.36 -13.41
N GLU A 84 18.80 15.24 -13.39
CA GLU A 84 19.56 14.36 -14.29
C GLU A 84 19.18 12.89 -14.15
N GLN A 85 19.00 12.42 -12.90
CA GLN A 85 18.56 11.04 -12.63
C GLN A 85 17.15 10.79 -13.16
N LEU A 86 16.26 11.78 -13.05
CA LEU A 86 14.86 11.67 -13.49
C LEU A 86 14.74 11.72 -15.02
N ARG A 87 15.59 12.50 -15.71
CA ARG A 87 15.62 12.55 -17.18
C ARG A 87 15.93 11.18 -17.81
N GLY A 88 16.72 10.35 -17.15
CA GLY A 88 17.05 8.99 -17.60
C GLY A 88 15.96 7.93 -17.36
N LYS A 89 14.81 8.29 -16.77
CA LYS A 89 13.71 7.34 -16.48
C LYS A 89 12.60 7.38 -17.52
N SER A 90 11.96 6.24 -17.73
CA SER A 90 10.75 6.12 -18.56
C SER A 90 9.58 6.88 -17.92
N SER A 91 8.61 7.34 -18.73
CA SER A 91 7.42 8.04 -18.21
C SER A 91 6.59 7.15 -17.27
N ASP A 92 6.51 5.85 -17.55
CA ASP A 92 5.81 4.87 -16.69
C ASP A 92 6.49 4.73 -15.32
N ASP A 93 7.82 4.74 -15.28
CA ASP A 93 8.55 4.66 -14.01
C ASP A 93 8.46 5.96 -13.22
N LEU A 94 8.46 7.12 -13.89
CA LEU A 94 8.19 8.40 -13.23
C LEU A 94 6.80 8.41 -12.60
N HIS A 95 5.78 7.92 -13.32
CA HIS A 95 4.41 7.84 -12.79
C HIS A 95 4.32 6.94 -11.55
N LYS A 96 4.99 5.78 -11.57
CA LYS A 96 5.07 4.90 -10.39
C LYS A 96 5.83 5.56 -9.25
N LEU A 97 6.95 6.22 -9.55
CA LEU A 97 7.79 6.89 -8.56
C LEU A 97 7.04 8.06 -7.90
N TRP A 98 6.23 8.80 -8.66
CA TRP A 98 5.36 9.85 -8.14
C TRP A 98 4.47 9.32 -7.01
N TYR A 99 3.82 8.17 -7.21
CA TYR A 99 2.99 7.58 -6.15
C TYR A 99 3.78 7.07 -4.96
N VAL A 100 5.00 6.56 -5.16
CA VAL A 100 5.87 6.19 -4.04
C VAL A 100 6.21 7.42 -3.19
N LEU A 101 6.61 8.52 -3.83
CA LEU A 101 6.91 9.79 -3.16
C LEU A 101 5.66 10.41 -2.53
N LEU A 102 4.50 10.29 -3.16
CA LEU A 102 3.24 10.81 -2.64
C LEU A 102 2.83 10.10 -1.35
N LYS A 103 2.96 8.77 -1.29
CA LYS A 103 2.66 8.01 -0.08
C LYS A 103 3.61 8.37 1.06
N GLU A 104 4.89 8.50 0.75
CA GLU A 104 5.91 8.97 1.69
C GLU A 104 5.59 10.38 2.22
N ARG A 105 5.26 11.33 1.33
CA ARG A 105 4.83 12.68 1.71
C ARG A 105 3.62 12.66 2.64
N ASN A 106 2.60 11.86 2.31
CA ASN A 106 1.39 11.75 3.12
C ASN A 106 1.68 11.16 4.51
N MET A 107 2.55 10.15 4.59
CA MET A 107 3.03 9.58 5.86
C MET A 107 3.83 10.58 6.71
N LEU A 108 4.60 11.47 6.08
CA LEU A 108 5.34 12.50 6.81
C LEU A 108 4.43 13.64 7.30
N LEU A 109 3.41 14.00 6.51
CA LEU A 109 2.42 15.00 6.92
C LEU A 109 1.57 14.54 8.11
N THR A 110 1.17 13.26 8.16
CA THR A 110 0.50 12.70 9.34
C THR A 110 1.41 12.73 10.56
N LEU A 111 2.69 12.42 10.41
CA LEU A 111 3.68 12.46 11.48
C LEU A 111 3.93 13.90 11.97
N GLU A 112 4.01 14.87 11.06
CA GLU A 112 4.16 16.29 11.39
C GLU A 112 2.96 16.78 12.20
N GLN A 113 1.75 16.44 11.74
CA GLN A 113 0.51 16.83 12.41
C GLN A 113 0.37 16.17 13.79
N GLU A 114 0.72 14.90 13.94
CA GLU A 114 0.70 14.23 15.24
C GLU A 114 1.75 14.82 16.18
N SER A 115 2.93 15.18 15.68
CA SER A 115 3.97 15.86 16.46
C SER A 115 3.47 17.21 17.00
N LYS A 116 2.79 18.00 16.14
CA LYS A 116 2.12 19.25 16.54
C LYS A 116 1.05 19.01 17.61
N ARG A 117 0.20 17.99 17.44
CA ARG A 117 -0.84 17.61 18.41
C ARG A 117 -0.26 17.23 19.77
N GLN A 118 0.87 16.51 19.79
CA GLN A 118 1.58 16.12 21.01
C GLN A 118 2.46 17.25 21.57
N SER A 119 2.51 18.42 20.92
CA SER A 119 3.44 19.52 21.24
C SER A 119 4.91 19.09 21.28
N GLN A 120 5.29 18.13 20.45
CA GLN A 120 6.65 17.63 20.29
C GLN A 120 7.26 18.09 18.97
N LYS A 121 8.59 18.15 18.92
CA LYS A 121 9.30 18.46 17.67
C LYS A 121 9.27 17.23 16.76
N MET A 122 9.07 17.48 15.46
CA MET A 122 9.12 16.44 14.44
C MET A 122 10.51 15.78 14.43
N PRO A 123 10.61 14.43 14.42
CA PRO A 123 11.90 13.74 14.47
C PRO A 123 12.82 14.00 13.26
N SER A 124 12.27 14.25 12.07
CA SER A 124 13.07 14.50 10.84
C SER A 124 12.31 15.34 9.79
N PRO A 125 12.20 16.67 9.97
CA PRO A 125 11.53 17.54 9.00
C PRO A 125 12.27 17.61 7.65
N GLU A 126 13.60 17.45 7.66
CA GLU A 126 14.42 17.47 6.43
C GLU A 126 14.01 16.40 5.42
N ARG A 127 13.51 15.25 5.89
CA ARG A 127 13.01 14.16 5.03
C ARG A 127 11.84 14.63 4.19
N LEU A 128 10.93 15.43 4.77
CA LEU A 128 9.78 15.99 4.06
C LEU A 128 10.24 16.98 2.99
N GLU A 129 11.18 17.86 3.31
CA GLU A 129 11.74 18.81 2.34
C GLU A 129 12.40 18.11 1.15
N LYS A 130 13.15 17.02 1.41
CA LYS A 130 13.78 16.22 0.35
C LYS A 130 12.75 15.57 -0.58
N VAL A 131 11.64 15.08 -0.04
CA VAL A 131 10.54 14.50 -0.82
C VAL A 131 9.86 15.58 -1.65
N ILE A 132 9.54 16.73 -1.08
CA ILE A 132 8.93 17.87 -1.79
C ILE A 132 9.83 18.31 -2.95
N LYS A 133 11.12 18.55 -2.69
CA LYS A 133 12.11 18.90 -3.73
C LYS A 133 12.19 17.85 -4.84
N SER A 134 12.05 16.57 -4.50
CA SER A 134 12.05 15.49 -5.49
C SER A 134 10.79 15.49 -6.36
N MET A 135 9.63 15.82 -5.78
CA MET A 135 8.37 15.95 -6.52
C MET A 135 8.40 17.15 -7.47
N GLU A 136 8.89 18.31 -7.02
CA GLU A 136 9.03 19.52 -7.85
C GLU A 136 9.94 19.28 -9.06
N ARG A 137 11.08 18.62 -8.85
CA ARG A 137 11.99 18.26 -9.95
C ARG A 137 11.38 17.25 -10.93
N MET A 138 10.52 16.36 -10.44
CA MET A 138 9.82 15.42 -11.31
C MET A 138 8.78 16.13 -12.17
N ASP A 139 8.01 17.04 -11.58
CA ASP A 139 7.05 17.89 -12.30
C ASP A 139 7.76 18.72 -13.37
N GLN A 140 8.89 19.34 -13.03
CA GLN A 140 9.74 20.05 -13.99
C GLN A 140 10.15 19.16 -15.18
N VAL A 141 10.63 17.93 -14.94
CA VAL A 141 11.04 17.02 -16.01
C VAL A 141 9.87 16.60 -16.90
N ILE A 142 8.67 16.46 -16.32
CA ILE A 142 7.46 16.12 -17.08
C ILE A 142 7.06 17.30 -17.95
N GLN A 143 7.01 18.51 -17.40
CA GLN A 143 6.72 19.75 -18.14
C GLN A 143 7.72 19.97 -19.28
N GLU A 144 9.02 19.83 -19.02
CA GLU A 144 10.07 19.95 -20.05
C GLU A 144 9.83 18.99 -21.23
N ARG A 145 9.39 17.75 -20.95
CA ARG A 145 9.10 16.74 -21.98
C ARG A 145 7.84 17.08 -22.77
N GLU A 146 6.79 17.52 -22.08
CA GLU A 146 5.52 17.90 -22.70
C GLU A 146 5.69 19.15 -23.58
N ASP A 147 6.44 20.15 -23.11
CA ASP A 147 6.78 21.35 -23.87
C ASP A 147 7.57 21.02 -25.13
N ALA A 148 8.60 20.18 -25.03
CA ALA A 148 9.38 19.76 -26.19
C ALA A 148 8.51 19.02 -27.23
N LEU A 149 7.61 18.15 -26.77
CA LEU A 149 6.68 17.42 -27.65
C LEU A 149 5.69 18.37 -28.32
N ARG A 150 5.12 19.32 -27.57
CA ARG A 150 4.19 20.34 -28.07
C ARG A 150 4.82 21.24 -29.13
N LEU A 151 6.05 21.69 -28.88
CA LEU A 151 6.82 22.50 -29.82
C LEU A 151 7.06 21.75 -31.14
N LEU A 152 7.35 20.45 -31.08
CA LEU A 152 7.57 19.65 -32.29
C LEU A 152 6.28 19.34 -33.06
N GLN A 153 5.14 19.19 -32.37
CA GLN A 153 3.86 18.84 -33.00
C GLN A 153 3.11 20.06 -33.53
N THR A 154 3.00 21.12 -32.73
CA THR A 154 2.16 22.29 -33.01
C THR A 154 2.99 23.55 -33.27
N GLY A 155 4.24 23.60 -32.81
CA GLY A 155 5.08 24.81 -32.86
C GLY A 155 4.68 25.89 -31.85
N GLN A 156 3.83 25.56 -30.87
CA GLN A 156 3.35 26.50 -29.85
C GLN A 156 4.16 26.37 -28.56
N GLU A 157 4.56 27.51 -27.97
CA GLU A 157 5.33 27.55 -26.72
C GLU A 157 4.47 27.32 -25.48
N LYS A 158 3.19 27.72 -25.49
CA LYS A 158 2.31 27.70 -24.31
C LYS A 158 1.19 26.69 -24.47
N GLU A 159 0.83 26.02 -23.38
CA GLU A 159 -0.29 25.07 -23.37
C GLU A 159 -1.65 25.76 -23.54
N TRP A 160 -1.88 26.82 -22.77
CA TRP A 160 -3.15 27.50 -22.70
C TRP A 160 -3.17 28.73 -23.59
N PRO A 161 -4.11 28.82 -24.55
CA PRO A 161 -4.27 30.01 -25.37
C PRO A 161 -4.78 31.15 -24.49
N GLY A 162 -3.89 32.06 -24.11
CA GLY A 162 -4.23 33.30 -23.43
C GLY A 162 -3.44 34.43 -24.07
N ASN A 163 -4.15 35.43 -24.61
CA ASN A 163 -3.61 36.57 -25.36
C ASN A 163 -2.40 37.18 -24.64
N GLY A 164 -1.28 37.27 -25.35
CA GLY A 164 -0.01 37.79 -24.86
C GLY A 164 0.06 39.30 -24.74
N ASP A 165 -1.02 39.95 -24.30
CA ASP A 165 -1.11 41.41 -24.21
C ASP A 165 -1.54 41.84 -22.80
N THR A 166 -0.56 42.06 -21.92
CA THR A 166 -0.59 43.08 -20.85
C THR A 166 0.83 43.47 -20.46
#